data_AF-A0A7Y0WK27-F1
#
_entry.id   AF-A0A7Y0WK27-F1
#
_cell.length_a   1.000
_cell.length_b   1.000
_cell.length_c   1.000
_cell.angle_alpha   90.00
_cell.angle_beta   90.00
_cell.angle_gamma   90.00
#
_symmetry.space_group_name_H-M   'P 1'
#
loop_
_entity.id
_entity.type
_entity.pdbx_description
1 polymer ?
#
loop_
_entity_poly.entity_id
_entity_poly.type
_entity_poly.pdbx_seq_one_letter_code
_entity_poly.pdbx_strand_id
1 'polypeptide(L)'
;MQVSQFIWDRFHQVDVFSLVEGDQVIVAGSMVTVAAPAYEKDGQVHLPAAPIEQAVILVDFSDTAATRAMDYVGSSVHDFGDGTAIIAELDGSTDLVYSPRLPKAELEAFCQEHLERYRSFNSQHSEAIEEGEPVPMEPWWA
;
A
#
# COMPACT_ATOMS: atom_id res chain seq x y z
N MET A 1 -17.37 -3.13 17.74
CA MET A 1 -15.89 -3.24 17.90
C MET A 1 -15.29 -2.44 16.75
N GLN A 2 -14.26 -1.63 16.99
CA GLN A 2 -13.66 -0.82 15.91
C GLN A 2 -12.39 -1.45 15.37
N VAL A 3 -12.18 -1.30 14.07
CA VAL A 3 -10.95 -1.67 13.36
C VAL A 3 -10.52 -0.54 12.44
N SER A 4 -9.23 -0.51 12.08
CA SER A 4 -8.69 0.44 11.11
C SER A 4 -8.86 -0.12 9.70
N GLN A 5 -9.75 0.45 8.89
CA GLN A 5 -9.89 0.12 7.47
C GLN A 5 -9.02 1.05 6.62
N PHE A 6 -8.28 0.48 5.67
CA PHE A 6 -7.54 1.23 4.67
C PHE A 6 -8.48 1.59 3.51
N ILE A 7 -8.73 2.89 3.33
CA ILE A 7 -9.57 3.39 2.25
C ILE A 7 -8.75 4.43 1.48
N TRP A 8 -8.53 4.16 0.19
CA TRP A 8 -7.69 4.97 -0.71
C TRP A 8 -6.23 5.08 -0.22
N ASP A 9 -5.94 6.11 0.56
CA ASP A 9 -4.62 6.52 1.03
C ASP A 9 -4.55 6.62 2.56
N ARG A 10 -5.64 6.30 3.29
CA ARG A 10 -5.75 6.58 4.72
C ARG A 10 -6.45 5.48 5.50
N PHE A 11 -6.07 5.36 6.76
CA PHE A 11 -6.78 4.54 7.72
C PHE A 11 -7.96 5.29 8.34
N HIS A 12 -9.12 4.65 8.31
CA HIS A 12 -10.34 5.11 8.94
C HIS A 12 -10.75 4.14 10.04
N GLN A 13 -11.15 4.67 11.20
CA GLN A 13 -11.79 3.86 12.24
C GLN A 13 -13.23 3.56 11.80
N VAL A 14 -13.53 2.28 11.63
CA VAL A 14 -14.86 1.81 11.22
C VAL A 14 -15.38 0.75 12.18
N ASP A 15 -16.70 0.56 12.19
CA ASP A 15 -17.29 -0.54 12.92
C ASP A 15 -17.06 -1.85 12.16
N VAL A 16 -16.67 -2.90 12.88
CA VAL A 16 -16.38 -4.22 12.27
C VAL A 16 -17.57 -4.80 11.50
N PHE A 17 -18.81 -4.44 11.85
CA PHE A 17 -20.02 -4.90 11.17
C PHE A 17 -20.38 -4.09 9.92
N SER A 18 -19.71 -2.96 9.66
CA SER A 18 -19.86 -2.23 8.40
C SER A 18 -18.94 -2.73 7.29
N LEU A 19 -18.00 -3.62 7.62
CA LEU A 19 -17.05 -4.18 6.67
C LEU A 19 -17.71 -5.14 5.69
N VAL A 20 -17.23 -5.13 4.46
CA VAL A 20 -17.66 -6.02 3.38
C VAL A 20 -16.48 -6.83 2.85
N GLU A 21 -16.77 -7.88 2.10
CA GLU A 21 -15.75 -8.70 1.43
C GLU A 21 -14.87 -7.82 0.53
N GLY A 22 -13.55 -7.99 0.66
CA GLY A 22 -12.53 -7.21 -0.05
C GLY A 22 -11.98 -6.01 0.72
N ASP A 23 -12.61 -5.58 1.81
CA ASP A 23 -12.09 -4.51 2.65
C ASP A 23 -10.73 -4.91 3.27
N GLN A 24 -9.76 -4.01 3.22
CA GLN A 24 -8.46 -4.21 3.87
C GLN A 24 -8.46 -3.51 5.23
N VAL A 25 -8.15 -4.25 6.29
CA VAL A 25 -8.19 -3.76 7.67
C VAL A 25 -6.98 -4.22 8.48
N ILE A 26 -6.59 -3.45 9.49
CA ILE A 26 -5.62 -3.88 10.49
C ILE A 26 -6.35 -4.52 11.67
N VAL A 27 -6.05 -5.80 11.92
CA VAL A 27 -6.54 -6.56 13.07
C VAL A 27 -5.34 -7.13 13.82
N ALA A 28 -5.25 -6.84 15.12
CA ALA A 28 -4.16 -7.30 15.98
C ALA A 28 -2.74 -7.00 15.44
N GLY A 29 -2.57 -5.88 14.73
CA GLY A 29 -1.29 -5.46 14.16
C GLY A 29 -0.94 -6.11 12.82
N SER A 30 -1.86 -6.85 12.19
CA SER A 30 -1.66 -7.42 10.86
C SER A 30 -2.71 -6.91 9.89
N MET A 31 -2.29 -6.58 8.68
CA MET A 31 -3.21 -6.23 7.59
C MET A 31 -3.84 -7.51 7.01
N VAL A 32 -5.16 -7.53 6.94
CA VAL A 32 -5.96 -8.66 6.45
C VAL A 32 -7.02 -8.17 5.47
N THR A 33 -7.39 -9.02 4.53
CA THR A 33 -8.52 -8.80 3.63
C THR A 33 -9.76 -9.50 4.19
N VAL A 34 -10.85 -8.75 4.38
CA VAL A 34 -12.13 -9.28 4.83
C VAL A 34 -12.66 -10.27 3.79
N ALA A 35 -12.91 -11.51 4.24
CA ALA A 35 -13.40 -12.59 3.38
C ALA A 35 -14.92 -12.74 3.44
N ALA A 36 -15.56 -12.26 4.51
CA ALA A 36 -17.02 -12.20 4.66
C ALA A 36 -17.41 -11.22 5.79
N PRO A 37 -18.66 -10.75 5.84
CA PRO A 37 -19.14 -9.89 6.92
C PRO A 37 -18.94 -10.50 8.31
N ALA A 38 -18.64 -9.65 9.29
CA ALA A 38 -18.50 -10.06 10.68
C ALA A 38 -19.83 -10.60 11.24
N TYR A 39 -19.73 -11.60 12.13
CA TYR A 39 -20.89 -12.18 12.80
C TYR A 39 -20.61 -12.46 14.27
N GLU A 40 -21.66 -12.55 15.07
CA GLU A 40 -21.57 -12.95 16.46
C GLU A 40 -21.84 -14.45 16.61
N LYS A 41 -20.96 -15.14 17.35
CA LYS A 41 -21.14 -16.55 17.72
C LYS A 41 -20.55 -16.78 19.10
N ASP A 42 -21.35 -17.38 19.98
CA ASP A 42 -20.98 -17.68 21.37
C ASP A 42 -20.54 -16.43 22.17
N GLY A 43 -21.14 -15.27 21.88
CA GLY A 43 -20.82 -13.99 22.52
C GLY A 43 -19.49 -13.37 22.08
N GLN A 44 -18.83 -13.93 21.06
CA GLN A 44 -17.63 -13.39 20.45
C GLN A 44 -17.94 -12.88 19.04
N VAL A 45 -17.27 -11.79 18.66
CA VAL A 45 -17.31 -11.27 17.30
C VAL A 45 -16.25 -12.00 16.47
N HIS A 46 -16.69 -12.61 15.38
CA HIS A 46 -15.84 -13.28 14.40
C HIS A 46 -15.80 -12.45 13.13
N LEU A 47 -14.59 -12.15 12.65
CA LEU A 47 -14.37 -11.52 11.35
C LEU A 47 -13.60 -12.52 10.47
N PRO A 48 -14.27 -13.18 9.51
CA PRO A 48 -13.60 -13.97 8.49
C PRO A 48 -12.69 -13.06 7.67
N ALA A 49 -11.38 -13.31 7.73
CA ALA A 49 -10.39 -12.56 6.96
C ALA A 49 -9.23 -13.48 6.58
N ALA A 50 -8.59 -13.16 5.47
CA ALA A 50 -7.36 -13.82 5.03
C ALA A 50 -6.18 -12.84 5.24
N PRO A 51 -4.99 -13.33 5.60
CA PRO A 51 -3.78 -12.53 5.50
C PRO A 51 -3.66 -11.97 4.09
N ILE A 52 -3.24 -10.72 3.95
CA ILE A 52 -2.72 -10.29 2.66
C ILE A 52 -1.47 -11.14 2.43
N GLU A 53 -1.49 -12.01 1.42
CA GLU A 53 -0.26 -12.67 0.99
C GLU A 53 0.72 -11.54 0.68
N GLN A 54 1.83 -11.48 1.43
CA GLN A 54 2.92 -10.56 1.12
C GLN A 54 3.20 -10.74 -0.36
N ALA A 55 2.93 -9.68 -1.13
CA ALA A 55 3.20 -9.69 -2.55
C ALA A 55 4.63 -10.19 -2.70
N VAL A 56 4.79 -11.28 -3.46
CA VAL A 56 6.12 -11.72 -3.88
C VAL A 56 6.82 -10.46 -4.37
N ILE A 57 8.00 -10.16 -3.83
CA ILE A 57 8.84 -9.08 -4.37
C ILE A 57 9.10 -9.48 -5.82
N LEU A 58 8.27 -8.97 -6.73
CA LEU A 58 8.45 -9.14 -8.15
C LEU A 58 9.61 -8.23 -8.50
N VAL A 59 10.81 -8.79 -8.51
CA VAL A 59 11.97 -8.16 -9.11
C VAL A 59 11.73 -8.17 -10.61
N ASP A 60 11.06 -7.13 -11.10
CA ASP A 60 10.86 -6.90 -12.51
C ASP A 60 12.12 -6.20 -13.07
N PHE A 61 12.84 -6.88 -13.95
CA PHE A 61 14.00 -6.32 -14.67
C PHE A 61 13.58 -5.47 -15.87
N SER A 62 12.28 -5.22 -16.05
CA SER A 62 11.79 -4.25 -17.01
C SER A 62 12.21 -2.84 -16.57
N ASP A 63 12.87 -2.11 -17.47
CA ASP A 63 13.28 -0.72 -17.27
C ASP A 63 12.08 0.22 -17.50
N THR A 64 11.04 0.06 -16.68
CA THR A 64 9.82 0.87 -16.69
C THR A 64 9.97 2.10 -15.81
N ALA A 65 9.11 3.09 -16.00
CA ALA A 65 9.09 4.27 -15.15
C ALA A 65 8.70 3.91 -13.71
N ALA A 66 7.80 2.95 -13.51
CA ALA A 66 7.44 2.45 -12.18
C ALA A 66 8.63 1.77 -11.49
N THR A 67 9.39 0.91 -12.18
CA THR A 67 10.60 0.28 -11.60
C THR A 67 11.62 1.34 -11.16
N ARG A 68 11.86 2.37 -11.97
CA ARG A 68 12.76 3.46 -11.59
C ARG A 68 12.24 4.29 -10.42
N ALA A 69 10.93 4.53 -10.36
CA ALA A 69 10.32 5.23 -9.22
C ALA A 69 10.48 4.41 -7.93
N MET A 70 10.29 3.08 -7.99
CA MET A 70 10.56 2.15 -6.88
C MET A 70 12.00 2.27 -6.38
N ASP A 71 12.98 2.22 -7.28
CA ASP A 71 14.40 2.37 -6.94
C ASP A 71 14.69 3.73 -6.28
N TYR A 72 14.06 4.79 -6.77
CA TYR A 72 14.27 6.14 -6.24
C TYR A 72 13.70 6.35 -4.84
N VAL A 73 12.68 5.60 -4.44
CA VAL A 73 12.03 5.74 -3.13
C VAL A 73 12.38 4.61 -2.16
N GLY A 74 13.03 3.55 -2.63
CA GLY A 74 13.37 2.38 -1.82
C GLY A 74 12.15 1.57 -1.40
N SER A 75 11.10 1.53 -2.23
CA SER A 75 9.84 0.84 -1.90
C SER A 75 9.30 0.05 -3.09
N SER A 76 8.22 -0.69 -2.89
CA SER A 76 7.67 -1.62 -3.86
C SER A 76 6.30 -1.20 -4.38
N VAL A 77 5.90 -1.80 -5.52
CA VAL A 77 4.52 -1.72 -5.99
C VAL A 77 3.67 -2.72 -5.20
N HIS A 78 2.65 -2.20 -4.53
CA HIS A 78 1.56 -2.98 -3.97
C HIS A 78 0.43 -3.11 -5.01
N ASP A 79 0.17 -4.34 -5.43
CA ASP A 79 -0.94 -4.71 -6.31
C ASP A 79 -2.15 -5.13 -5.49
N PHE A 80 -3.30 -4.49 -5.72
CA PHE A 80 -4.53 -4.78 -4.98
C PHE A 80 -5.32 -5.97 -5.54
N GLY A 81 -4.91 -6.54 -6.68
CA GLY A 81 -5.59 -7.66 -7.33
C GLY A 81 -6.86 -7.27 -8.10
N ASP A 82 -7.32 -6.03 -8.02
CA ASP A 82 -8.45 -5.47 -8.76
C ASP A 82 -8.04 -4.77 -10.08
N GLY A 83 -6.76 -4.88 -10.45
CA GLY A 83 -6.17 -4.22 -11.62
C GLY A 83 -5.57 -2.84 -11.33
N THR A 84 -5.69 -2.35 -10.10
CA THR A 84 -5.02 -1.13 -9.62
C THR A 84 -3.78 -1.46 -8.78
N ALA A 85 -2.86 -0.51 -8.71
CA ALA A 85 -1.61 -0.63 -7.99
C ALA A 85 -1.18 0.73 -7.41
N ILE A 86 -0.29 0.69 -6.43
CA ILE A 86 0.33 1.86 -5.80
C ILE A 86 1.80 1.55 -5.48
N ILE A 87 2.68 2.53 -5.54
CA ILE A 87 4.01 2.47 -4.93
C ILE A 87 3.89 2.92 -3.48
N ALA A 88 4.05 1.99 -2.55
CA ALA A 88 3.93 2.22 -1.12
C ALA A 88 4.60 1.10 -0.30
N GLU A 89 5.05 1.43 0.90
CA GLU A 89 5.38 0.46 1.94
C GLU A 89 4.16 0.32 2.86
N LEU A 90 3.50 -0.84 2.80
CA LEU A 90 2.24 -1.12 3.52
C LEU A 90 2.39 -2.35 4.42
N ASP A 91 3.50 -2.42 5.17
CA ASP A 91 3.81 -3.54 6.07
C ASP A 91 3.19 -3.38 7.48
N GLY A 92 2.53 -2.25 7.74
CA GLY A 92 1.91 -1.90 9.02
C GLY A 92 2.88 -1.37 10.09
N SER A 93 4.18 -1.30 9.78
CA SER A 93 5.20 -0.66 10.63
C SER A 93 5.39 0.81 10.27
N THR A 94 5.32 1.14 8.97
CA THR A 94 5.47 2.49 8.45
C THR A 94 4.60 2.66 7.21
N ASP A 95 3.57 3.50 7.28
CA ASP A 95 2.71 3.77 6.12
C ASP A 95 3.37 4.83 5.23
N LEU A 96 4.13 4.37 4.22
CA LEU A 96 4.83 5.27 3.29
C LEU A 96 4.18 5.19 1.92
N VAL A 97 3.68 6.31 1.42
CA VAL A 97 2.97 6.37 0.13
C VAL A 97 3.74 7.26 -0.83
N TYR A 98 4.03 6.75 -2.03
CA TYR A 98 4.86 7.43 -3.03
C TYR A 98 4.14 7.68 -4.36
N SER A 99 2.89 7.26 -4.50
CA SER A 99 2.07 7.50 -5.69
C SER A 99 0.58 7.39 -5.34
N PRO A 100 -0.33 7.88 -6.19
CA PRO A 100 -1.75 7.56 -6.07
C PRO A 100 -2.02 6.09 -6.46
N ARG A 101 -3.06 5.49 -5.90
CA ARG A 101 -3.59 4.20 -6.38
C ARG A 101 -4.24 4.40 -7.74
N LEU A 102 -3.69 3.77 -8.77
CA LEU A 102 -4.13 3.93 -10.16
C LEU A 102 -4.21 2.57 -10.86
N PRO A 103 -4.97 2.45 -11.97
CA PRO A 103 -4.80 1.34 -12.90
C PRO A 103 -3.32 1.19 -13.30
N LYS A 104 -2.80 -0.03 -13.43
CA LYS A 104 -1.36 -0.28 -13.66
C LYS A 104 -0.77 0.51 -14.83
N ALA A 105 -1.51 0.64 -15.94
CA ALA A 105 -1.07 1.41 -17.10
C ALA A 105 -1.03 2.92 -16.83
N GLU A 106 -1.94 3.43 -15.98
CA GLU A 106 -1.96 4.83 -15.57
C GLU A 106 -0.87 5.12 -14.54
N LEU A 107 -0.58 4.17 -13.64
CA LEU A 107 0.56 4.28 -12.71
C LEU A 107 1.88 4.39 -13.47
N GLU A 108 2.07 3.60 -14.53
CA GLU A 108 3.25 3.69 -15.38
C GLU A 108 3.36 5.07 -16.06
N ALA A 109 2.28 5.56 -16.64
CA ALA A 109 2.24 6.88 -17.26
C ALA A 109 2.51 8.01 -16.25
N PHE A 110 1.95 7.90 -15.05
CA PHE A 110 2.17 8.82 -13.94
C PHE A 110 3.64 8.86 -13.51
N CYS A 111 4.27 7.70 -13.34
CA CYS A 111 5.70 7.61 -13.00
C CYS A 111 6.57 8.20 -14.12
N GLN A 112 6.20 7.96 -15.39
CA GLN A 112 6.91 8.50 -16.54
C GLN A 112 6.85 10.03 -16.60
N GLU A 113 5.70 10.63 -16.27
CA GLU A 113 5.54 12.09 -16.23
C GLU A 113 6.33 12.74 -15.09
N HIS A 114 6.49 12.03 -13.98
CA HIS A 114 7.00 12.60 -12.73
C HIS A 114 8.35 12.03 -12.27
N LEU A 115 9.07 11.34 -13.16
CA LEU A 115 10.33 10.68 -12.84
C LEU A 115 11.38 11.61 -12.21
N GLU A 116 11.46 12.85 -12.67
CA GLU A 116 12.38 13.85 -12.12
C GLU A 116 12.09 14.20 -10.65
N ARG A 117 10.84 14.10 -10.21
CA ARG A 117 10.49 14.31 -8.78
C ARG A 117 11.03 13.19 -7.92
N TYR A 118 10.87 11.94 -8.35
CA TYR A 118 11.44 10.78 -7.67
C TYR A 118 12.96 10.85 -7.65
N ARG A 119 13.58 11.22 -8.77
CA ARG A 119 15.03 11.44 -8.85
C ARG A 119 15.53 12.51 -7.88
N SER A 120 14.81 13.63 -7.80
CA SER A 120 15.14 14.72 -6.87
C SER A 120 15.00 14.26 -5.42
N PHE A 121 13.95 13.49 -5.09
CA PHE A 121 13.78 12.88 -3.78
C PHE A 121 14.96 11.97 -3.43
N ASN A 122 15.29 11.03 -4.31
CA ASN A 122 16.42 10.13 -4.11
C ASN A 122 17.73 10.91 -3.90
N SER A 123 17.99 11.96 -4.68
CA SER A 123 19.22 12.76 -4.53
C SER A 123 19.36 13.44 -3.16
N GLN A 124 18.25 13.65 -2.44
CA GLN A 124 18.23 14.25 -1.09
C GLN A 124 18.31 13.19 0.01
N HIS A 125 18.00 11.93 -0.30
CA HIS A 125 17.79 10.86 0.65
C HIS A 125 18.53 9.56 0.32
N SER A 126 19.47 9.59 -0.64
CA SER A 126 20.08 8.39 -1.22
C SER A 126 20.78 7.52 -0.19
N GLU A 127 21.47 8.13 0.78
CA GLU A 127 22.15 7.40 1.86
C GLU A 127 21.15 6.61 2.72
N ALA A 128 20.08 7.25 3.19
CA ALA A 128 19.02 6.61 3.97
C ALA A 128 18.34 5.48 3.18
N ILE A 129 18.07 5.70 1.89
CA ILE A 129 17.44 4.69 1.02
C ILE A 129 18.37 3.49 0.79
N GLU A 130 19.67 3.72 0.58
CA GLU A 130 20.67 2.65 0.42
C GLU A 130 20.85 1.82 1.71
N GLU A 131 20.68 2.45 2.87
CA GLU A 131 20.70 1.78 4.18
C GLU A 131 19.37 1.06 4.53
N GLY A 132 18.35 1.21 3.68
CA GLY A 132 17.02 0.63 3.89
C GLY A 132 16.21 1.37 4.97
N GLU A 133 16.55 2.63 5.27
CA GLU A 133 15.78 3.46 6.19
C GLU A 133 14.51 3.97 5.51
N PRO A 134 13.34 3.89 6.19
CA PRO A 134 12.09 4.40 5.64
C PRO A 134 12.10 5.93 5.58
N VAL A 135 11.92 6.51 4.38
CA VAL A 135 11.88 7.97 4.19
C VAL A 135 10.49 8.41 3.71
N PRO A 136 9.72 9.19 4.50
CA PRO A 136 8.42 9.67 4.07
C PRO A 136 8.55 10.70 2.94
N MET A 137 7.62 10.62 1.98
CA MET A 137 7.43 11.63 0.94
C MET A 137 6.09 12.31 1.18
N GLU A 138 6.09 13.65 1.19
CA GLU A 138 4.85 14.41 1.19
C GLU A 138 4.09 14.18 -0.13
N PRO A 139 2.82 13.73 -0.09
CA PRO A 139 2.01 13.57 -1.29
C PRO A 139 1.88 14.89 -2.05
N TRP A 140 2.19 14.86 -3.34
CA TRP A 140 2.13 16.04 -4.23
C TRP A 140 1.15 15.84 -5.39
N TRP A 141 0.59 14.64 -5.53
CA TRP A 141 -0.50 14.32 -6.42
C TRP A 141 -1.85 14.69 -5.75
N ALA A 142 -2.84 15.05 -6.58
CA ALA A 142 -4.15 15.55 -6.16
C ALA A 142 -5.27 14.60 -6.58
#